data_AF-A0A1Y1YP02-F1
#
_entry.id   AF-A0A1Y1YP02-F1
#
_cell.length_a   1.000
_cell.length_b   1.000
_cell.length_c   1.000
_cell.angle_alpha   90.00
_cell.angle_beta   90.00
_cell.angle_gamma   90.00
#
_symmetry.space_group_name_H-M   'P 1'
#
loop_
_entity.id
_entity.type
_entity.pdbx_description
1 polymer ?
#
loop_
_entity_poly.entity_id
_entity_poly.type
_entity_poly.pdbx_seq_one_letter_code
_entity_poly.pdbx_strand_id
1 'polypeptide(L)' 'RPRNSFMIYRQNRRTEVVAMRPGINDSQVSVILGEMWRKEKEEVKMLYRDLANEEKRIHSLKYPNYKYQPKR' A
#
# COMPACT_ATOMS: atom_id res chain seq x y z
N ARG A 1 7.52 -4.48 -9.17
CA ARG A 1 7.90 -4.35 -7.75
C ARG A 1 6.76 -4.85 -6.88
N PRO A 2 7.03 -5.59 -5.80
CA PRO A 2 5.98 -5.97 -4.85
C PRO A 2 5.44 -4.71 -4.15
N ARG A 3 4.17 -4.76 -3.73
CA ARG A 3 3.53 -3.68 -2.97
C ARG A 3 4.11 -3.68 -1.54
N ASN A 4 4.38 -2.49 -1.00
CA ASN A 4 4.74 -2.36 0.41
C ASN A 4 3.48 -2.27 1.30
N SER A 5 3.65 -2.30 2.61
CA SER A 5 2.55 -2.29 3.58
C SER A 5 1.58 -1.13 3.38
N PHE A 6 2.10 0.08 3.15
CA PHE A 6 1.27 1.25 2.87
C PHE A 6 0.51 1.15 1.55
N MET A 7 1.10 0.59 0.49
CA MET A 7 0.43 0.43 -0.79
C MET A 7 -0.73 -0.57 -0.71
N ILE A 8 -0.59 -1.64 0.08
CA ILE A 8 -1.67 -2.60 0.35
C ILE A 8 -2.77 -1.93 1.19
N TYR A 9 -2.39 -1.20 2.24
CA TYR A 9 -3.33 -0.41 3.05
C TYR A 9 -4.12 0.60 2.21
N ARG A 10 -3.41 1.38 1.38
CA ARG A 10 -4.00 2.38 0.48
C ARG A 10 -5.02 1.74 -0.45
N GLN A 11 -4.69 0.59 -1.04
CA GLN A 11 -5.59 -0.10 -1.95
C GLN A 11 -6.89 -0.52 -1.26
N ASN A 12 -6.80 -1.05 -0.04
CA ASN A 12 -7.98 -1.49 0.73
C ASN A 12 -8.86 -0.32 1.18
N ARG A 13 -8.23 0.79 1.59
CA ARG A 13 -8.93 1.95 2.19
C ARG A 13 -9.30 3.05 1.19
N ARG A 14 -8.79 3.00 -0.05
CA ARG A 14 -9.09 3.99 -1.08
C ARG A 14 -10.59 4.10 -1.34
N THR A 15 -11.28 2.97 -1.48
CA THR A 15 -12.73 2.98 -1.78
C THR A 15 -13.52 3.66 -0.67
N GLU A 16 -13.14 3.42 0.59
CA GLU A 16 -13.74 4.08 1.76
C GLU A 16 -13.52 5.60 1.73
N VAL A 17 -12.30 6.06 1.48
CA VAL A 17 -11.98 7.49 1.42
C VAL A 17 -12.68 8.19 0.25
N VAL A 18 -12.74 7.56 -0.92
CA VAL A 18 -13.45 8.10 -2.09
C VAL A 18 -14.96 8.13 -1.87
N ALA A 19 -15.52 7.13 -1.18
CA ALA A 19 -16.94 7.11 -0.83
C ALA A 19 -17.28 8.20 0.19
N MET A 20 -16.42 8.45 1.18
CA MET A 20 -16.60 9.54 2.16
C MET A 20 -16.43 10.93 1.54
N ARG A 21 -15.57 11.05 0.53
CA ARG A 21 -15.25 12.34 -0.13
C ARG A 21 -15.31 12.15 -1.65
N PRO A 22 -16.50 12.11 -2.25
CA PRO A 22 -16.62 12.00 -3.69
C PRO A 22 -15.99 13.22 -4.38
N GLY A 23 -15.31 13.00 -5.50
CA GLY A 23 -14.74 14.08 -6.32
C GLY A 23 -13.31 14.54 -5.95
N ILE A 24 -12.68 13.97 -4.92
CA ILE A 24 -11.27 14.25 -4.63
C ILE A 24 -10.33 13.46 -5.54
N ASN A 25 -9.18 14.04 -5.85
CA ASN A 25 -8.19 13.41 -6.73
C ASN A 25 -7.30 12.40 -5.98
N ASP A 26 -6.59 11.56 -6.73
CA ASP A 26 -5.74 10.51 -6.15
C ASP A 26 -4.58 11.04 -5.28
N SER A 27 -4.15 12.29 -5.49
CA SER A 27 -3.14 12.95 -4.65
C SER A 27 -3.71 13.25 -3.27
N GLN A 28 -4.91 13.85 -3.21
CA GLN A 28 -5.64 14.14 -1.97
C GLN A 28 -5.96 12.86 -1.21
N VAL A 29 -6.40 11.80 -1.91
CA VAL A 29 -6.62 10.48 -1.30
C VAL A 29 -5.34 9.96 -0.65
N SER A 30 -4.19 10.15 -1.31
CA SER A 30 -2.89 9.68 -0.78
C SER A 30 -2.43 10.47 0.44
N VAL A 31 -2.73 11.78 0.50
CA VAL A 31 -2.48 12.61 1.69
C VAL A 31 -3.33 12.10 2.87
N ILE A 32 -4.63 11.93 2.67
CA ILE A 32 -5.56 11.47 3.71
C ILE A 32 -5.15 10.08 4.21
N LEU A 33 -4.91 9.13 3.30
CA LEU A 33 -4.51 7.77 3.67
C LEU A 33 -3.13 7.73 4.34
N GLY A 34 -2.22 8.64 3.97
CA GLY A 34 -0.93 8.79 4.65
C GLY A 34 -1.10 9.22 6.12
N GLU A 35 -2.02 10.15 6.39
CA GLU A 35 -2.35 10.56 7.76
C GLU A 35 -3.06 9.46 8.54
N MET A 36 -4.04 8.79 7.93
CA MET A 36 -4.73 7.65 8.53
C MET A 36 -3.74 6.55 8.89
N TRP A 37 -2.85 6.19 7.96
CA TRP A 37 -1.81 5.18 8.21
C TRP A 37 -0.90 5.54 9.38
N ARG A 38 -0.50 6.82 9.55
CA ARG A 38 0.30 7.23 10.70
C ARG A 38 -0.44 7.06 12.02
N LYS A 39 -1.75 7.37 12.05
CA LYS A 39 -2.62 7.26 13.22
C LYS A 39 -3.18 5.85 13.46
N GLU A 40 -3.01 4.96 12.50
CA GLU A 40 -3.49 3.58 12.58
C GLU A 40 -2.79 2.83 13.72
N LYS A 41 -3.51 1.88 14.32
CA LYS A 41 -3.00 1.05 15.40
C LYS A 41 -1.80 0.20 14.96
N GLU A 42 -0.90 -0.10 15.89
CA GLU A 42 0.33 -0.83 15.56
C GLU A 42 0.02 -2.27 15.11
N GLU A 43 -1.01 -2.91 15.67
CA GLU A 43 -1.44 -4.25 15.28
C GLU A 43 -1.89 -4.29 13.82
N VAL A 44 -2.62 -3.26 13.38
CA VAL A 44 -3.04 -3.12 11.98
C VAL A 44 -1.82 -2.89 11.10
N LYS A 45 -0.90 -2.00 11.52
CA LYS A 45 0.35 -1.79 10.78
C LYS A 45 1.16 -3.07 10.63
N MET A 46 1.24 -3.88 11.69
CA MET A 46 1.89 -5.20 11.68
C MET A 46 1.23 -6.14 10.67
N LEU A 47 -0.10 -6.26 10.69
CA LEU A 47 -0.83 -7.08 9.70
C LEU A 47 -0.47 -6.70 8.25
N TYR A 48 -0.43 -5.40 7.94
CA TYR A 48 -0.05 -4.94 6.60
C TYR A 48 1.44 -5.12 6.29
N ARG A 49 2.33 -5.13 7.30
CA ARG A 49 3.74 -5.50 7.14
C ARG A 49 3.86 -6.98 6.78
N ASP A 50 3.12 -7.86 7.43
CA ASP A 50 3.14 -9.29 7.15
C ASP A 50 2.61 -9.59 5.74
N LEU A 51 1.51 -8.94 5.34
CA LEU A 51 0.99 -9.01 3.96
C LEU A 51 2.02 -8.53 2.93
N ALA A 52 2.76 -7.46 3.22
CA ALA A 52 3.80 -6.96 2.32
C ALA A 52 5.00 -7.90 2.24
N ASN A 53 5.36 -8.56 3.35
CA ASN A 53 6.40 -9.58 3.37
C ASN A 53 5.99 -10.79 2.53
N GLU A 54 4.74 -11.22 2.62
CA GLU A 54 4.22 -12.32 1.81
C GLU A 54 4.17 -11.96 0.32
N GLU A 55 3.69 -10.77 -0.04
CA GLU A 55 3.73 -10.27 -1.42
C GLU A 55 5.18 -10.22 -1.96
N LYS A 56 6.14 -9.80 -1.13
CA LYS A 56 7.56 -9.80 -1.50
C LYS A 56 8.07 -11.21 -1.73
N ARG A 57 7.70 -12.17 -0.88
CA ARG A 57 8.07 -13.60 -0.99
C ARG A 57 7.48 -14.22 -2.26
N ILE A 58 6.19 -14.03 -2.50
CA ILE A 58 5.50 -14.49 -3.72
C ILE A 58 6.17 -13.86 -4.95
N HIS A 59 6.48 -12.56 -4.91
CA HIS A 59 7.14 -11.89 -6.02
C HIS A 59 8.54 -12.45 -6.28
N SER A 60 9.35 -12.73 -5.25
CA SER A 60 10.67 -13.34 -5.45
C SER A 60 10.58 -14.76 -6.00
N LEU A 61 9.58 -15.55 -5.59
CA LEU A 61 9.37 -16.89 -6.12
C LEU A 61 8.90 -16.86 -7.58
N LYS A 62 7.96 -15.96 -7.89
CA LYS A 62 7.40 -15.82 -9.25
C LYS A 62 8.39 -15.19 -10.22
N TYR A 63 9.27 -14.32 -9.74
CA TYR A 63 10.25 -13.61 -10.54
C TYR A 63 11.65 -13.71 -9.90
N PRO A 64 12.29 -14.89 -9.97
CA PRO A 64 13.59 -15.13 -9.32
C PRO A 64 14.71 -14.22 -9.86
N ASN A 65 14.60 -13.77 -11.11
CA ASN A 65 15.57 -12.87 -11.75
C ASN A 65 15.11 -11.40 -11.75
N TYR A 66 14.09 -11.04 -10.96
CA TYR A 66 13.59 -9.68 -10.92
C TYR A 66 14.62 -8.71 -10.31
N LYS A 67 15.05 -7.74 -11.11
CA LYS A 67 15.86 -6.60 -10.65
C LYS A 67 15.15 -5.31 -11.02
N TYR A 68 14.90 -4.45 -10.03
CA TYR A 68 14.27 -3.16 -10.27
C TYR A 68 15.23 -2.23 -11.03
N GLN A 69 14.84 -1.84 -12.24
CA GLN A 69 15.57 -0.89 -13.08
C GLN A 69 14.66 0.31 -13.38
N PRO A 70 14.73 1.40 -12.59
CA PRO A 70 13.95 2.60 -12.88
C PRO A 70 14.44 3.24 -14.18
N LYS A 71 13.51 3.58 -15.08
CA LYS A 71 13.83 4.41 -16.25
C LYS A 71 14.04 5.85 -15.75
N ARG A 72 15.19 6.43 -16.10
CA ARG A 72 15.49 7.86 -15.89
C ARG A 72 14.80 8.69 -16.96
#